data_AF-A0A183K2C6-F1
#
_entry.id   AF-A0A183K2C6-F1
#
_cell.length_a   1.000
_cell.length_b   1.000
_cell.length_c   1.000
_cell.angle_alpha   90.00
_cell.angle_beta   90.00
_cell.angle_gamma   90.00
#
_symmetry.space_group_name_H-M   'P 1'
#
loop_
_entity.id
_entity.type
_entity.pdbx_description
1 polymer ?
#
loop_
_entity_poly.entity_id
_entity_poly.type
_entity_poly.pdbx_seq_one_letter_code
_entity_poly.pdbx_strand_id
1 'polypeptide(L)'
;METLDKVQERKNEKTTMINSLTITEKVKAQAEYTEANKVVKWSIKADKQKYVEELLTTMGKAAIEGNMKKLYDTTTKLSGKYGKLERPVNDKEGKSITENR
;
A
#
# COMPACT_ATOMS: atom_id res chain seq x y z
N MET A 1 -11.74 -27.88 47.94
CA MET A 1 -10.97 -26.75 47.40
C MET A 1 -10.26 -27.15 46.11
N GLU A 2 -9.46 -28.22 46.11
CA GLU A 2 -8.68 -28.67 44.94
C GLU A 2 -9.41 -28.84 43.60
N THR A 3 -10.70 -29.19 43.59
CA THR A 3 -11.45 -29.41 42.33
C THR A 3 -11.82 -28.10 41.63
N LEU A 4 -12.08 -27.04 42.38
CA LEU A 4 -12.40 -25.71 41.81
C LEU A 4 -11.14 -25.07 41.22
N ASP A 5 -10.00 -25.23 41.89
CA ASP A 5 -8.71 -24.68 41.47
C ASP A 5 -8.27 -25.30 40.12
N LYS A 6 -8.40 -26.63 39.97
CA LYS A 6 -8.12 -27.34 38.70
C LYS A 6 -9.06 -26.93 37.55
N VAL A 7 -10.27 -26.46 37.84
CA VAL A 7 -11.18 -25.93 36.81
C VAL A 7 -10.75 -24.53 36.38
N GLN A 8 -10.28 -23.70 37.30
CA GLN A 8 -9.78 -22.37 37.01
C GLN A 8 -8.47 -22.41 36.21
N GLU A 9 -7.57 -23.34 36.55
CA GLU A 9 -6.30 -23.56 35.85
C GLU A 9 -6.52 -23.90 34.37
N ARG A 10 -7.40 -24.87 34.08
CA ARG A 10 -7.78 -25.23 32.69
C ARG A 10 -8.43 -24.08 31.91
N LYS A 11 -9.19 -23.20 32.57
CA LYS A 11 -9.75 -22.01 31.94
C LYS A 11 -8.67 -20.99 31.56
N ASN A 12 -7.69 -20.80 32.43
CA ASN A 12 -6.58 -19.89 32.18
C ASN A 12 -5.69 -20.40 31.05
N GLU A 13 -5.34 -21.69 31.03
CA GLU A 13 -4.58 -22.32 29.95
C GLU A 13 -5.28 -22.23 28.59
N LYS A 14 -6.61 -22.43 28.56
CA LYS A 14 -7.38 -22.24 27.33
C LYS A 14 -7.33 -20.78 26.85
N THR A 15 -7.39 -19.83 27.78
CA THR A 15 -7.35 -18.39 27.45
C THR A 15 -5.97 -17.97 26.94
N THR A 16 -4.90 -18.44 27.57
CA THR A 16 -3.52 -18.16 27.12
C THR A 16 -3.27 -18.75 25.73
N MET A 17 -3.77 -19.94 25.46
CA MET A 17 -3.70 -20.60 24.14
C MET A 17 -4.46 -19.83 23.05
N ILE A 18 -5.68 -19.36 23.34
CA ILE A 18 -6.47 -18.58 22.37
C ILE A 18 -5.78 -17.24 22.07
N ASN A 19 -5.22 -16.60 23.10
CA ASN A 19 -4.49 -15.35 22.94
C ASN A 19 -3.22 -15.54 22.10
N SER A 20 -2.45 -16.60 22.36
CA SER A 20 -1.24 -16.88 21.57
C SER A 20 -1.57 -17.15 20.11
N LEU A 21 -2.62 -17.94 19.82
CA LEU A 21 -3.10 -18.17 18.46
C LEU A 21 -3.49 -16.85 17.75
N THR A 22 -4.25 -16.00 18.42
CA THR A 22 -4.70 -14.71 17.87
C THR A 22 -3.51 -13.78 17.56
N ILE A 23 -2.48 -13.76 18.42
CA ILE A 23 -1.27 -12.97 18.19
C ILE A 23 -0.51 -13.50 16.97
N THR A 24 -0.37 -14.83 16.84
CA THR A 24 0.28 -15.46 15.69
C THR A 24 -0.43 -15.11 14.38
N GLU A 25 -1.75 -15.16 14.35
CA GLU A 25 -2.54 -14.78 13.17
C GLU A 25 -2.37 -13.30 12.81
N LYS A 26 -2.37 -12.40 13.81
CA LYS A 26 -2.10 -10.97 13.58
C LYS A 26 -0.71 -10.73 13.01
N VAL A 27 0.31 -11.40 13.55
CA VAL A 27 1.69 -11.29 13.05
C VAL A 27 1.79 -11.79 11.61
N LYS A 28 1.12 -12.90 11.28
CA LYS A 28 1.08 -13.43 9.92
C LYS A 28 0.40 -12.46 8.96
N ALA A 29 -0.77 -11.93 9.32
CA ALA A 29 -1.49 -10.95 8.50
C ALA A 29 -0.67 -9.66 8.29
N GLN A 30 0.06 -9.21 9.31
CA GLN A 30 0.96 -8.05 9.19
C GLN A 30 2.13 -8.32 8.24
N ALA A 31 2.69 -9.53 8.26
CA ALA A 31 3.73 -9.93 7.32
C ALA A 31 3.21 -9.93 5.88
N GLU A 32 2.05 -10.56 5.63
CA GLU A 32 1.38 -10.59 4.32
C GLU A 32 1.08 -9.17 3.81
N TYR A 33 0.53 -8.29 4.67
CA TYR A 33 0.30 -6.89 4.33
C TYR A 33 1.58 -6.15 3.94
N THR A 34 2.68 -6.40 4.65
CA THR A 34 3.97 -5.76 4.37
C THR A 34 4.53 -6.19 3.01
N GLU A 35 4.41 -7.46 2.66
CA GLU A 35 4.82 -7.97 1.35
C GLU A 35 3.96 -7.41 0.22
N ALA A 36 2.62 -7.45 0.37
CA ALA A 36 1.70 -6.91 -0.62
C ALA A 36 1.93 -5.40 -0.85
N ASN A 37 2.13 -4.63 0.22
CA ASN A 37 2.42 -3.20 0.13
C ASN A 37 3.74 -2.90 -0.62
N LYS A 38 4.77 -3.74 -0.46
CA LYS A 38 6.02 -3.61 -1.22
C LYS A 38 5.77 -3.79 -2.72
N VAL A 39 5.01 -4.82 -3.11
CA VAL A 39 4.66 -5.10 -4.51
C VAL A 39 3.87 -3.94 -5.12
N VAL A 40 2.86 -3.44 -4.40
CA VAL A 40 2.07 -2.28 -4.85
C VAL A 40 2.95 -1.06 -5.07
N LYS A 41 3.84 -0.72 -4.13
CA LYS A 41 4.76 0.41 -4.28
C LYS A 41 5.67 0.29 -5.50
N TRP A 42 6.15 -0.92 -5.80
CA TRP A 42 6.96 -1.17 -6.99
C TRP A 42 6.13 -1.02 -8.28
N SER A 43 4.91 -1.56 -8.31
CA SER A 43 4.02 -1.42 -9.48
C SER A 43 3.70 0.05 -9.78
N ILE A 44 3.35 0.85 -8.77
CA ILE A 44 3.08 2.29 -8.91
C ILE A 44 4.30 3.03 -9.48
N LYS A 45 5.51 2.66 -9.03
CA LYS A 45 6.75 3.26 -9.54
C LYS A 45 6.98 2.89 -11.00
N ALA A 46 6.77 1.62 -11.37
CA ALA A 46 6.93 1.13 -12.73
C ALA A 46 5.91 1.79 -13.68
N ASP A 47 4.64 1.88 -13.29
CA ASP A 47 3.60 2.52 -14.08
C ASP A 47 3.90 4.01 -14.32
N LYS A 48 4.39 4.70 -13.28
CA LYS A 48 4.82 6.10 -13.42
C LYS A 48 5.99 6.26 -14.40
N GLN A 49 6.98 5.36 -14.34
CA GLN A 49 8.11 5.38 -15.27
C GLN A 49 7.65 5.13 -16.71
N LYS A 50 6.79 4.12 -16.90
CA LYS A 50 6.21 3.80 -18.21
C LYS A 50 5.43 4.98 -18.79
N TYR A 51 4.59 5.64 -17.99
CA TYR A 51 3.84 6.82 -18.42
C TYR A 51 4.76 7.97 -18.85
N VAL A 52 5.84 8.23 -18.09
CA VAL A 52 6.82 9.27 -18.46
C VAL A 52 7.55 8.92 -19.76
N GLU A 53 7.94 7.66 -19.95
CA GLU A 53 8.61 7.19 -21.16
C GLU A 53 7.71 7.29 -22.41
N GLU A 54 6.44 6.92 -22.30
CA GLU A 54 5.44 7.08 -23.36
C GLU A 54 5.25 8.56 -23.75
N LEU A 55 5.27 9.47 -22.78
CA LEU A 55 5.24 10.91 -23.05
C LEU A 55 6.51 11.38 -23.77
N LEU A 56 7.70 10.94 -23.33
CA LEU A 56 8.98 11.31 -23.95
C LEU A 56 9.08 10.80 -25.39
N THR A 57 8.69 9.56 -25.64
CA THR A 57 8.67 8.98 -27.00
C THR A 57 7.70 9.72 -27.91
N THR A 58 6.53 10.11 -27.39
CA THR A 58 5.54 10.93 -28.13
C THR A 58 6.09 12.33 -28.44
N MET A 59 6.78 12.95 -27.48
CA MET A 59 7.42 14.26 -27.66
C MET A 59 8.51 14.20 -28.74
N GLY A 60 9.36 13.17 -28.74
CA GLY A 60 10.40 12.98 -29.75
C GLY A 60 9.83 12.82 -31.17
N LYS A 61 8.76 12.04 -31.32
CA LYS A 61 8.04 11.91 -32.61
C LYS A 61 7.47 13.25 -33.08
N ALA A 62 6.84 14.01 -32.19
CA ALA A 62 6.28 15.31 -32.51
C ALA A 62 7.36 16.33 -32.93
N ALA A 63 8.55 16.28 -32.33
CA ALA A 63 9.69 17.12 -32.73
C ALA A 63 10.19 16.77 -34.14
N ILE A 64 10.27 15.47 -34.47
CA ILE A 64 10.66 15.01 -35.82
C ILE A 64 9.61 15.41 -36.86
N GLU A 65 8.33 15.28 -36.53
CA GLU A 65 7.21 15.67 -37.41
C GLU A 65 7.01 17.20 -37.51
N GLY A 66 7.71 18.01 -36.70
CA GLY A 66 7.51 19.45 -36.62
C GLY A 66 6.17 19.88 -36.00
N ASN A 67 5.47 18.99 -35.29
CA ASN A 67 4.18 19.27 -34.65
C ASN A 67 4.36 20.00 -33.31
N MET A 68 4.54 21.32 -33.39
CA MET A 68 4.83 22.16 -32.23
C MET A 68 3.72 22.18 -31.17
N LYS A 69 2.45 22.10 -31.59
CA LYS A 69 1.30 22.07 -30.66
C LYS A 69 1.35 20.83 -29.77
N LYS A 70 1.55 19.65 -30.37
CA LYS A 70 1.65 18.37 -29.64
C LYS A 70 2.85 18.34 -28.71
N LEU A 71 3.96 18.96 -29.11
CA LEU A 71 5.16 19.10 -28.29
C LEU A 71 4.85 19.89 -27.01
N TYR A 72 4.25 21.08 -27.14
CA TYR A 72 3.85 21.92 -26.01
C TYR A 72 2.87 21.25 -25.05
N ASP A 73 1.84 20.58 -25.57
CA ASP A 73 0.85 19.85 -24.77
C ASP A 73 1.51 18.73 -23.95
N THR A 74 2.48 18.03 -24.54
CA THR A 74 3.21 16.93 -23.88
C THR A 74 4.16 17.46 -22.80
N THR A 75 4.86 18.57 -23.05
CA THR A 75 5.68 19.24 -22.05
C THR A 75 4.85 19.77 -20.88
N THR A 76 3.65 20.28 -21.15
CA THR A 76 2.71 20.73 -20.11
C THR A 76 2.24 19.56 -19.24
N LYS A 77 1.96 18.39 -19.83
CA LYS A 77 1.62 17.16 -19.10
C LYS A 77 2.78 16.64 -18.25
N LEU A 78 4.01 16.68 -18.76
CA LEU A 78 5.22 16.33 -18.00
C LEU A 78 5.47 17.30 -16.84
N SER A 79 5.22 18.59 -17.07
CA SER A 79 5.23 19.65 -16.06
C SER A 79 4.05 19.55 -15.07
N GLY A 80 3.09 18.66 -15.31
CA GLY A 80 1.90 18.49 -14.50
C GLY A 80 2.27 18.30 -13.04
N LYS A 81 2.11 19.37 -12.25
CA LYS A 81 2.28 19.34 -10.80
C LYS A 81 1.28 18.32 -10.28
N TYR A 82 1.77 17.19 -9.80
CA TYR A 82 0.96 16.15 -9.16
C TYR A 82 0.23 16.79 -7.96
N GLY A 83 -1.00 17.25 -8.18
CA GLY A 83 -1.90 17.60 -7.10
C GLY A 83 -2.14 16.33 -6.29
N LYS A 84 -1.89 16.41 -4.98
CA LYS A 84 -2.03 15.27 -4.05
C LYS A 84 -3.35 14.52 -4.31
N LEU A 85 -3.25 13.31 -4.85
CA LEU A 85 -4.31 12.31 -4.88
C LEU A 85 -4.14 11.34 -3.70
N GLU A 86 -3.53 11.78 -2.60
CA GLU A 86 -3.36 10.94 -1.41
C GLU A 86 -4.70 10.88 -0.69
N ARG A 87 -5.59 10.01 -1.18
CA ARG A 87 -6.75 9.57 -0.42
C ARG A 87 -6.22 8.56 0.60
N PRO A 88 -6.19 8.89 1.90
CA PRO A 88 -5.69 7.96 2.90
C PRO A 88 -6.52 6.68 2.85
N VAL A 89 -5.82 5.53 2.86
CA VAL A 89 -6.48 4.23 3.02
C VAL A 89 -6.85 4.14 4.49
N ASN A 90 -8.15 4.01 4.76
CA ASN A 90 -8.68 3.91 6.11
C ASN A 90 -9.07 2.45 6.41
N ASP A 91 -8.98 2.06 7.68
CA ASP A 91 -9.56 0.82 8.16
C ASP A 91 -11.11 0.90 8.21
N LYS A 92 -11.74 -0.18 8.67
CA LYS A 92 -13.21 -0.26 8.81
C LYS A 92 -13.78 0.73 9.84
N GLU A 93 -12.92 1.31 10.68
CA GLU A 93 -13.26 2.29 11.71
C GLU A 93 -12.98 3.73 11.23
N GLY A 94 -12.51 3.90 9.99
CA GLY A 94 -12.22 5.21 9.40
C GLY A 94 -10.86 5.78 9.79
N LYS A 95 -10.01 5.01 10.47
CA LYS A 95 -8.67 5.43 10.90
C LYS A 95 -7.66 5.21 9.79
N SER A 96 -6.81 6.20 9.53
CA SER A 96 -5.77 6.11 8.50
C SER A 96 -4.75 5.03 8.87
N ILE A 97 -4.51 4.09 7.96
CA ILE A 97 -3.62 2.93 8.18
C ILE A 97 -2.13 3.37 8.20
N THR A 98 -1.85 4.61 7.81
CA THR A 98 -0.50 5.20 7.85
C THR A 98 -0.24 5.87 9.20
N GLU A 99 0.12 5.09 10.21
CA GLU A 99 0.80 5.63 11.40
C GLU A 99 1.87 4.63 11.88
N ASN A 100 3.13 4.96 11.59
CA ASN A 100 4.29 4.34 12.23
C ASN A 100 4.45 4.94 13.63
N ARG A 101 4.46 4.08 14.65
CA ARG A 101 5.26 4.29 15.86
C ARG A 101 6.04 3.02 16.18
#